data_AF-A0A8H4KQX4-F1
#
_entry.id   AF-A0A8H4KQX4-F1
#
_cell.length_a   1.000
_cell.length_b   1.000
_cell.length_c   1.000
_cell.angle_alpha   90.00
_cell.angle_beta   90.00
_cell.angle_gamma   90.00
#
_symmetry.space_group_name_H-M   'P 1'
#
loop_
_entity.id
_entity.type
_entity.pdbx_description
1 polymer ?
#
loop_
_entity_poly.entity_id
_entity_poly.type
_entity_poly.pdbx_seq_one_letter_code
_entity_poly.pdbx_strand_id
1 'polypeptide(L)'
;MCFGGRDKGDGGQARSRDIDRQLRQDEKRLSKEVKLLLLGAGESGKSTVLKQMKLIYSQGFSKNEKLEWKPVIFNNIVQSFKVIAEAMEEHGIAFETPDNEASHSRLCISTHAT
;
A
#
# COMPACT_ATOMS: atom_id res chain seq x y z
N MET A 1 8.42 1.15 61.64
CA MET A 1 9.33 0.31 60.82
C MET A 1 8.47 -0.74 60.12
N CYS A 2 8.11 -0.54 58.85
CA CYS A 2 7.29 -1.50 58.09
C CYS A 2 8.20 -2.49 57.36
N PHE A 3 8.45 -3.63 58.00
CA PHE A 3 8.96 -4.84 57.34
C PHE A 3 7.79 -5.51 56.62
N GLY A 4 7.55 -5.09 55.37
CA GLY A 4 6.62 -5.76 54.46
C GLY A 4 7.43 -6.51 53.41
N GLY A 5 7.53 -7.84 53.56
CA GLY A 5 8.13 -8.72 52.56
C GLY A 5 7.44 -8.53 51.20
N ARG A 6 8.18 -8.00 50.22
CA ARG A 6 7.75 -7.90 48.83
C ARG A 6 8.35 -9.08 48.06
N ASP A 7 7.56 -10.15 47.96
CA ASP A 7 7.80 -11.29 47.06
C ASP A 7 6.75 -11.34 45.94
N LYS A 8 6.36 -10.19 45.37
CA LYS A 8 5.54 -10.13 44.15
C LYS A 8 5.89 -8.88 43.35
N GLY A 9 6.57 -9.06 42.20
CA GLY A 9 6.56 -8.06 41.13
C GLY A 9 7.87 -7.78 40.38
N ASP A 10 8.93 -8.57 40.54
CA ASP A 10 10.23 -8.29 39.88
C ASP A 10 10.12 -8.33 38.34
N GLY A 11 9.35 -9.27 37.78
CA GLY A 11 9.09 -9.32 36.33
C GLY A 11 8.32 -8.11 35.77
N GLY A 12 7.52 -7.42 36.59
CA GLY A 12 6.81 -6.20 36.19
C GLY A 12 7.72 -4.98 36.17
N GLN A 13 8.61 -4.86 37.16
CA GLN A 13 9.60 -3.78 37.21
C GLN A 13 10.67 -3.94 36.13
N ALA A 14 11.16 -5.15 35.89
CA ALA A 14 12.09 -5.44 34.80
C ALA A 14 11.48 -5.07 33.43
N ARG A 15 10.24 -5.52 33.18
CA ARG A 15 9.50 -5.20 31.95
C ARG A 15 9.27 -3.69 31.79
N SER A 16 8.94 -2.97 32.86
CA SER A 16 8.76 -1.52 32.81
C SER A 16 10.07 -0.79 32.47
N ARG A 17 11.20 -1.25 33.03
CA ARG A 17 12.53 -0.69 32.71
C ARG A 17 12.93 -0.94 31.26
N ASP A 18 12.57 -2.10 30.71
CA ASP A 18 12.81 -2.41 29.30
C ASP A 18 11.96 -1.54 28.37
N ILE A 19 10.69 -1.30 28.73
CA ILE A 19 9.81 -0.39 27.99
C ILE A 19 10.36 1.04 28.02
N ASP A 20 10.76 1.56 29.19
CA ASP A 20 11.33 2.91 29.30
C ASP A 20 12.64 3.04 28.50
N ARG A 21 13.44 1.96 28.43
CA ARG A 21 14.64 1.92 27.62
C ARG A 21 14.31 1.99 26.12
N GLN A 22 13.30 1.26 25.66
CA GLN A 22 12.83 1.31 24.27
C GLN A 22 12.30 2.69 23.92
N LEU A 23 11.46 3.29 24.78
CA LEU A 23 10.91 4.63 24.59
C LEU A 23 12.01 5.69 24.42
N ARG A 24 13.04 5.67 25.28
CA ARG A 24 14.18 6.60 25.16
C ARG A 24 15.00 6.38 23.88
N GLN A 25 15.09 5.14 23.39
CA GLN A 25 15.76 4.85 22.13
C GLN A 25 14.94 5.35 20.92
N ASP A 26 13.64 5.12 20.94
CA ASP A 26 12.73 5.59 19.89
C ASP A 26 12.67 7.12 19.84
N GLU A 27 12.65 7.80 21.00
CA GLU A 27 12.71 9.27 21.07
C GLU A 27 13.98 9.83 20.40
N LYS A 28 15.15 9.22 20.66
CA LYS A 28 16.42 9.59 20.01
C LYS A 28 16.45 9.29 18.51
N ARG A 29 15.70 8.29 18.06
CA ARG A 29 15.57 7.97 16.62
C ARG A 29 14.67 8.98 15.94
N LEU A 30 13.50 9.24 16.53
CA LEU A 30 12.49 10.17 16.03
C LEU A 30 13.02 11.61 15.98
N SER A 31 13.84 12.03 16.95
CA SER A 31 14.44 13.38 16.95
C SER A 31 15.42 13.63 15.80
N LYS A 32 15.92 12.57 15.16
CA LYS A 32 16.79 12.64 13.99
C LYS A 32 16.05 12.40 12.67
N GLU A 33 14.78 12.01 12.72
CA GLU A 33 13.99 11.68 11.54
C GLU A 33 13.43 12.95 10.90
N VAL A 34 13.66 13.11 9.60
CA VAL A 34 13.09 14.22 8.82
C VAL A 34 11.80 13.74 8.14
N LYS A 35 10.68 14.35 8.49
CA LYS A 35 9.36 14.05 7.89
C LYS A 35 9.11 14.96 6.69
N LEU A 36 8.78 14.37 5.55
CA LEU A 36 8.46 15.07 4.31
C LEU A 36 7.00 14.83 3.94
N LEU A 37 6.32 15.88 3.49
CA LEU A 37 4.96 15.81 2.97
C LEU A 37 4.96 16.17 1.49
N LEU A 38 4.50 15.24 0.64
CA LEU A 38 4.32 15.49 -0.79
C LEU A 38 2.88 15.94 -1.04
N LEU A 39 2.72 17.16 -1.55
CA LEU A 39 1.42 17.75 -1.89
C LEU A 39 1.27 17.87 -3.41
N GLY A 40 0.03 17.75 -3.89
CA GLY A 40 -0.32 17.86 -5.30
C GLY A 40 -1.70 17.27 -5.58
N ALA A 41 -2.27 17.60 -6.75
CA ALA A 41 -3.57 17.09 -7.20
C ALA A 41 -3.64 15.56 -7.22
N GLY A 42 -4.85 15.00 -7.29
CA GLY A 42 -5.03 13.58 -7.60
C GLY A 42 -4.18 13.19 -8.81
N GLU A 43 -3.59 11.99 -8.78
CA GLU A 43 -2.85 11.42 -9.93
C GLU A 43 -1.58 12.17 -10.38
N SER A 44 -1.17 13.22 -9.67
CA SER A 44 0.04 14.02 -9.97
C SER A 44 1.39 13.29 -9.81
N GLY A 45 1.39 11.96 -9.65
CA GLY A 45 2.60 11.14 -9.56
C GLY A 45 3.29 11.10 -8.19
N LYS A 46 2.67 11.57 -7.09
CA LYS A 46 3.24 11.52 -5.73
C LYS A 46 3.71 10.11 -5.33
N SER A 47 2.86 9.11 -5.55
CA SER A 47 3.20 7.71 -5.28
C SER A 47 4.33 7.21 -6.18
N THR A 48 4.43 7.73 -7.40
CA THR A 48 5.53 7.40 -8.33
C THR A 48 6.86 7.95 -7.82
N VAL A 49 6.89 9.19 -7.34
CA VAL A 49 8.10 9.78 -6.72
C VAL A 49 8.54 8.95 -5.52
N LEU A 50 7.62 8.56 -4.62
CA LEU A 50 7.96 7.72 -3.47
C LEU A 50 8.49 6.33 -3.88
N LYS A 51 7.89 5.72 -4.91
CA LYS A 51 8.39 4.46 -5.48
C LYS A 51 9.81 4.61 -6.03
N GLN A 52 10.10 5.71 -6.73
CA GLN A 52 11.45 6.00 -7.23
C GLN A 52 12.45 6.25 -6.10
N MET A 53 12.06 6.98 -5.05
CA MET A 53 12.93 7.16 -3.88
C MET A 53 13.30 5.82 -3.24
N LYS A 54 12.35 4.87 -3.16
CA LYS A 54 12.61 3.52 -2.66
C LYS A 54 13.56 2.73 -3.58
N LEU A 55 13.45 2.90 -4.90
CA LEU A 55 14.35 2.25 -5.86
C LEU A 55 15.78 2.77 -5.78
N ILE A 56 15.96 4.09 -5.60
CA ILE A 56 17.28 4.74 -5.64
C ILE A 56 18.00 4.66 -4.29
N TYR A 57 17.28 4.83 -3.18
CA TYR A 57 17.88 5.02 -1.85
C TYR A 57 17.62 3.89 -0.85
N SER A 58 16.88 2.85 -1.23
CA SER A 58 16.58 1.68 -0.39
C SER A 58 16.89 0.38 -1.14
N GLN A 59 16.57 -0.77 -0.54
CA GLN A 59 16.83 -2.11 -1.08
C GLN A 59 15.89 -2.50 -2.25
N GLY A 60 15.25 -1.52 -2.90
CA GLY A 60 14.23 -1.76 -3.91
C GLY A 60 12.98 -2.47 -3.37
N PHE A 61 12.31 -3.25 -4.23
CA PHE A 61 11.11 -4.02 -3.89
C PHE A 61 11.43 -5.51 -3.78
N SER A 62 11.02 -6.11 -2.66
CA SER A 62 11.14 -7.56 -2.42
C SER A 62 10.23 -8.37 -3.33
N LYS A 63 10.49 -9.69 -3.43
CA LYS A 63 9.64 -10.60 -4.21
C LYS A 63 8.20 -10.62 -3.69
N ASN A 64 8.01 -10.62 -2.37
CA ASN A 64 6.69 -10.64 -1.75
C ASN A 64 5.91 -9.37 -2.09
N GLU A 65 6.53 -8.20 -1.96
CA GLU A 65 5.89 -6.94 -2.36
C GLU A 65 5.49 -6.98 -3.83
N LYS A 66 6.36 -7.43 -4.74
CA LYS A 66 6.01 -7.55 -6.18
C LYS A 66 4.81 -8.47 -6.42
N LEU A 67 4.68 -9.54 -5.64
CA LEU A 67 3.51 -10.43 -5.69
C LEU A 67 2.25 -9.73 -5.18
N GLU A 68 2.35 -8.87 -4.17
CA GLU A 68 1.23 -8.04 -3.70
C GLU A 68 0.81 -6.98 -4.73
N TRP A 69 1.72 -6.48 -5.56
CA TRP A 69 1.39 -5.56 -6.66
C TRP A 69 0.69 -6.26 -7.83
N LYS A 70 0.86 -7.57 -7.99
CA LYS A 70 0.29 -8.34 -9.10
C LYS A 70 -1.25 -8.18 -9.25
N PRO A 71 -2.07 -8.36 -8.21
CA PRO A 71 -3.51 -8.12 -8.30
C PRO A 71 -3.86 -6.67 -8.65
N VAL A 72 -3.09 -5.69 -8.15
CA VAL A 72 -3.29 -4.27 -8.47
C VAL A 72 -3.06 -4.02 -9.97
N ILE A 73 -2.03 -4.62 -10.55
CA ILE A 73 -1.75 -4.51 -11.99
C ILE A 73 -2.90 -5.09 -12.82
N PHE A 74 -3.38 -6.28 -12.46
CA PHE A 74 -4.52 -6.88 -13.17
C PHE A 74 -5.79 -6.05 -13.05
N ASN A 75 -6.08 -5.53 -11.86
CA ASN A 75 -7.23 -4.65 -11.65
C ASN A 75 -7.12 -3.40 -12.54
N ASN A 76 -5.96 -2.74 -12.56
CA ASN A 76 -5.73 -1.57 -13.40
C ASN A 76 -5.93 -1.87 -14.89
N ILE A 77 -5.50 -3.03 -15.39
CA ILE A 77 -5.69 -3.43 -16.79
C ILE A 77 -7.18 -3.58 -17.10
N VAL A 78 -7.92 -4.30 -16.25
CA VAL A 78 -9.37 -4.53 -16.43
C VAL A 78 -10.15 -3.22 -16.35
N GLN A 79 -9.86 -2.38 -15.37
CA GLN A 79 -10.49 -1.06 -15.22
C GLN A 79 -10.18 -0.14 -16.41
N SER A 80 -8.92 -0.09 -16.85
CA SER A 80 -8.54 0.72 -18.02
C SER A 80 -9.26 0.24 -19.28
N PHE A 81 -9.35 -1.07 -19.47
CA PHE A 81 -10.10 -1.64 -20.60
C PHE A 81 -11.58 -1.27 -20.55
N LYS A 82 -12.21 -1.33 -19.36
CA LYS A 82 -13.61 -0.93 -19.17
C LYS A 82 -13.83 0.53 -19.57
N VAL A 83 -12.98 1.44 -19.10
CA VAL A 83 -13.05 2.87 -19.45
C VAL A 83 -12.93 3.09 -20.95
N ILE A 84 -12.03 2.36 -21.62
CA ILE A 84 -11.87 2.43 -23.08
C ILE A 84 -13.13 1.90 -23.79
N ALA A 85 -13.67 0.77 -23.34
CA ALA A 85 -14.86 0.17 -23.94
C ALA A 85 -16.11 1.06 -23.81
N GLU A 86 -16.31 1.67 -22.63
CA GLU A 86 -17.37 2.65 -22.39
C GLU A 86 -17.21 3.87 -23.32
N ALA A 87 -15.98 4.38 -23.48
CA ALA A 87 -15.71 5.48 -24.41
C ALA A 87 -15.94 5.09 -25.88
N MET A 88 -15.64 3.85 -26.27
CA MET A 88 -15.93 3.34 -27.61
C MET A 88 -17.44 3.31 -27.88
N GLU A 89 -18.25 2.88 -26.92
CA GLU A 89 -19.71 2.90 -27.02
C GLU A 89 -20.24 4.34 -27.14
N GLU A 90 -19.75 5.26 -26.29
CA GLU A 90 -20.13 6.68 -26.32
C GLU A 90 -19.81 7.33 -27.68
N HIS A 91 -18.68 6.98 -28.28
CA HIS A 91 -18.25 7.51 -29.57
C HIS A 91 -18.71 6.69 -30.78
N GLY A 92 -19.49 5.61 -30.58
CA GLY A 92 -19.98 4.76 -31.66
C GLY A 92 -18.88 4.01 -32.43
N ILE A 93 -17.74 3.73 -31.79
CA ILE A 93 -16.61 3.02 -32.37
C ILE A 93 -16.83 1.51 -32.16
N ALA A 94 -17.11 0.78 -33.23
CA ALA A 94 -17.26 -0.66 -33.20
C ALA A 94 -15.90 -1.39 -33.13
N PHE A 95 -15.89 -2.60 -32.57
CA PHE A 95 -14.75 -3.50 -32.70
C PHE A 95 -14.56 -3.93 -34.15
N GLU A 96 -13.32 -4.01 -34.61
CA GLU A 96 -13.00 -4.50 -35.96
C GLU A 96 -13.33 -5.98 -36.13
N THR A 97 -13.18 -6.77 -35.06
CA THR A 97 -13.43 -8.22 -35.06
C THR A 97 -14.62 -8.57 -34.18
N PRO A 98 -15.63 -9.31 -34.69
CA PRO A 98 -16.81 -9.72 -33.92
C PRO A 98 -16.47 -10.55 -32.65
N ASP A 99 -15.39 -11.33 -32.70
CA ASP A 99 -14.92 -12.13 -31.55
C ASP A 99 -14.51 -11.27 -30.34
N ASN A 100 -14.05 -10.04 -30.59
CA ASN A 100 -13.67 -9.10 -29.53
C ASN A 100 -14.89 -8.52 -28.84
N GLU A 101 -16.00 -8.35 -29.55
CA GLU A 101 -17.27 -7.91 -28.99
C GLU A 101 -17.83 -8.96 -28.01
N ALA A 102 -17.81 -10.24 -28.41
CA ALA A 102 -18.19 -11.34 -27.53
C ALA A 102 -17.26 -11.46 -26.30
N SER A 103 -15.98 -11.16 -26.46
CA SER A 103 -15.00 -11.16 -25.37
C SER A 103 -15.20 -9.99 -24.41
N HIS A 104 -15.53 -8.82 -24.92
CA HIS A 104 -15.91 -7.64 -24.15
C HIS A 104 -17.12 -7.93 -23.25
N SER A 105 -18.21 -8.49 -23.80
CA SER A 105 -19.40 -8.81 -23.02
C SER A 105 -19.11 -9.75 -21.84
N ARG A 106 -18.22 -10.74 -22.02
CA ARG A 106 -17.81 -11.65 -20.94
C ARG A 106 -17.07 -10.94 -19.81
N LEU A 107 -16.20 -9.99 -20.15
CA LEU A 107 -15.36 -9.26 -19.18
C LEU A 107 -16.18 -8.27 -18.33
N CYS A 108 -17.19 -7.65 -18.94
CA CYS A 108 -18.06 -6.68 -18.28
C CYS A 108 -19.09 -7.33 -17.35
N ILE A 109 -19.57 -8.55 -17.65
CA ILE A 109 -20.53 -9.27 -16.79
C ILE A 109 -19.87 -9.80 -15.51
N SER A 110 -18.61 -10.27 -15.58
CA SER A 110 -17.94 -10.89 -14.42
C SER A 110 -17.54 -9.90 -13.32
N THR A 111 -17.58 -8.60 -13.57
CA THR A 111 -17.14 -7.55 -12.64
C THR A 111 -18.27 -6.89 -11.84
N HIS A 112 -19.54 -7.15 -12.16
CA HIS A 112 -20.69 -6.66 -11.40
C HIS A 112 -21.17 -7.61 -10.29
N ALA A 113 -20.51 -8.76 -10.10
CA ALA A 113 -20.93 -9.81 -9.17
C ALA A 113 -20.06 -9.89 -7.88
N THR A 114 -19.37 -8.82 -7.49
CA THR A 114 -18.61 -8.78 -6.22
C THR A 114 -18.76 -7.45 -5.51
#